data_AF-A0A7W1HGT2-F1
#
_entry.id   AF-A0A7W1HGT2-F1
#
_cell.length_a   1.000
_cell.length_b   1.000
_cell.length_c   1.000
_cell.angle_alpha   90.00
_cell.angle_beta   90.00
_cell.angle_gamma   90.00
#
_symmetry.space_group_name_H-M   'P 1'
#
loop_
_entity.id
_entity.type
_entity.pdbx_description
1 polymer ?
#
loop_
_entity_poly.entity_id
_entity_poly.type
_entity_poly.pdbx_seq_one_letter_code
_entity_poly.pdbx_strand_id
1 'polypeptide(L)'
;MAKLERELNLVTGFMKSRGFLQFDAHFHNILASNNRVYFADFGLAMSHKFDFSPEEQDFFEKHSDYDRYYLAAELVRNGIAATVREDSDVFLDAYLSAEKMTSILPSAVASIAERYRPIAVLMDKFLQGLLKESKSTPYPKDSVLMRSTNSVSA
;
A
#
# COMPACT_ATOMS: atom_id res chain seq x y z
N MET A 1 6.45 9.54 11.43
CA MET A 1 5.38 8.86 10.67
C MET A 1 4.54 9.83 9.83
N ALA A 2 3.84 10.82 10.41
CA ALA A 2 2.93 11.72 9.67
C ALA A 2 3.54 12.40 8.42
N LYS A 3 4.81 12.82 8.47
CA LYS A 3 5.48 13.40 7.29
C LYS A 3 5.69 12.37 6.17
N LEU A 4 6.14 11.17 6.51
CA LEU A 4 6.34 10.09 5.55
C LEU A 4 4.99 9.70 4.92
N GLU A 5 3.96 9.50 5.75
CA GLU A 5 2.58 9.25 5.29
C GLU A 5 2.12 10.32 4.29
N ARG A 6 2.30 11.61 4.62
CA ARG A 6 1.95 12.72 3.72
C ARG A 6 2.69 12.63 2.39
N GLU A 7 4.01 12.45 2.42
CA GLU A 7 4.81 12.42 1.20
C GLU A 7 4.49 11.19 0.33
N LEU A 8 4.21 10.03 0.94
CA LEU A 8 3.73 8.83 0.24
C LEU A 8 2.37 9.07 -0.44
N ASN A 9 1.43 9.76 0.23
CA ASN A 9 0.15 10.13 -0.37
C ASN A 9 0.31 11.14 -1.52
N LEU A 10 1.25 12.09 -1.39
CA LEU A 10 1.52 13.07 -2.45
C LEU A 10 2.13 12.41 -3.70
N VAL A 11 3.12 11.52 -3.53
CA VAL A 11 3.76 10.87 -4.70
C VAL A 11 2.78 9.92 -5.39
N THR A 12 2.02 9.10 -4.64
CA THR A 12 1.01 8.19 -5.22
C THR A 12 -0.09 8.96 -5.95
N GLY A 13 -0.62 10.02 -5.32
CA GLY A 13 -1.61 10.89 -5.95
C GLY A 13 -1.07 11.56 -7.22
N PHE A 14 0.18 12.00 -7.21
CA PHE A 14 0.84 12.55 -8.39
C PHE A 14 0.95 11.51 -9.51
N MET A 15 1.47 10.30 -9.25
CA MET A 15 1.59 9.24 -10.27
C MET A 15 0.22 8.88 -10.86
N LYS A 16 -0.79 8.67 -10.01
CA LYS A 16 -2.17 8.38 -10.44
C LYS A 16 -2.73 9.49 -11.32
N SER A 17 -2.54 10.77 -10.95
CA SER A 17 -3.01 11.92 -11.74
C SER A 17 -2.38 12.01 -13.14
N ARG A 18 -1.25 11.32 -13.35
CA ARG A 18 -0.55 11.22 -14.64
C ARG A 18 -0.91 9.95 -15.41
N GLY A 19 -1.87 9.16 -14.92
CA GLY A 19 -2.19 7.86 -15.49
C GLY A 19 -0.99 6.92 -15.43
N PHE A 20 -0.32 6.86 -14.28
CA PHE A 20 0.86 6.02 -14.06
C PHE A 20 0.67 5.14 -12.83
N LEU A 21 0.99 3.85 -12.97
CA LEU A 21 1.06 2.85 -11.90
C LEU A 21 2.46 2.24 -11.88
N GLN A 22 3.08 2.11 -10.71
CA GLN A 22 4.45 1.61 -10.56
C GLN A 22 4.49 0.10 -10.21
N PHE A 23 3.49 -0.43 -9.50
CA PHE A 23 3.27 -1.85 -9.15
C PHE A 23 4.28 -2.52 -8.21
N ASP A 24 5.38 -1.87 -7.84
CA ASP A 24 6.44 -2.41 -6.99
C ASP A 24 6.99 -1.36 -6.00
N ALA A 25 6.07 -0.64 -5.35
CA ALA A 25 6.39 0.56 -4.58
C ALA A 25 6.83 0.21 -3.14
N HIS A 26 7.62 -0.86 -2.98
CA HIS A 26 8.12 -1.27 -1.68
C HIS A 26 9.21 -0.32 -1.18
N PHE A 27 9.50 -0.31 0.12
CA PHE A 27 10.37 0.72 0.72
C PHE A 27 11.81 0.75 0.17
N HIS A 28 12.34 -0.34 -0.38
CA HIS A 28 13.64 -0.32 -1.07
C HIS A 28 13.64 0.38 -2.45
N ASN A 29 12.46 0.58 -3.05
CA ASN A 29 12.27 1.31 -4.31
C ASN A 29 11.79 2.74 -4.04
N ILE A 30 11.87 3.22 -2.79
CA ILE A 30 11.52 4.58 -2.41
C ILE A 30 12.77 5.31 -1.96
N LEU A 31 13.08 6.41 -2.65
CA LEU A 31 14.18 7.29 -2.29
C LEU A 31 13.64 8.49 -1.52
N ALA A 32 14.32 8.88 -0.44
CA ALA A 32 13.99 10.06 0.34
C ALA A 32 15.11 11.10 0.25
N SER A 33 14.80 12.32 -0.19
CA SER A 33 15.76 13.42 -0.25
C SER A 33 15.06 14.76 -0.12
N ASN A 34 15.68 15.71 0.58
CA ASN A 34 15.16 17.08 0.77
C ASN A 34 13.69 17.11 1.19
N ASN A 35 13.31 16.26 2.15
CA ASN A 35 11.96 16.16 2.68
C ASN A 35 10.89 15.69 1.68
N ARG A 36 11.29 15.07 0.58
CA ARG A 36 10.41 14.47 -0.44
C ARG A 36 10.70 13.00 -0.60
N VAL A 37 9.71 12.26 -1.10
CA VAL A 37 9.86 10.85 -1.51
C VAL A 37 9.75 10.75 -3.03
N TYR A 38 10.48 9.78 -3.59
CA TYR A 38 10.51 9.50 -5.03
C TYR A 38 10.40 8.00 -5.22
N PHE A 39 9.61 7.57 -6.20
CA PHE A 39 9.67 6.19 -6.67
C PHE A 39 10.90 6.00 -7.55
N ALA A 40 11.53 4.87 -7.38
CA ALA A 40 12.55 4.31 -8.24
C ALA A 40 12.06 2.96 -8.76
N ASP A 41 12.86 2.37 -9.66
CA ASP A 41 12.58 1.11 -10.34
C ASP A 41 11.19 1.06 -11.00
N PHE A 42 11.15 1.32 -12.31
CA PHE A 42 9.91 1.31 -13.09
C PHE A 42 9.79 0.05 -13.95
N GLY A 43 10.46 -1.04 -13.59
CA GLY A 43 10.47 -2.28 -14.38
C GLY A 43 9.09 -2.95 -14.53
N LEU A 44 8.17 -2.68 -13.61
CA LEU A 44 6.79 -3.20 -13.63
C LEU A 44 5.73 -2.13 -13.91
N ALA A 45 6.14 -0.91 -14.25
CA ALA A 45 5.23 0.21 -14.36
C ALA A 45 4.35 0.18 -15.62
N MET A 46 3.13 0.71 -15.50
CA MET A 46 2.23 0.95 -16.63
C MET A 46 1.88 2.44 -16.72
N SER A 47 1.74 2.96 -17.94
CA SER A 47 1.28 4.34 -18.15
C SER A 47 0.33 4.48 -19.33
N HIS A 48 -0.75 5.22 -19.13
CA HIS A 48 -1.78 5.55 -20.14
C HIS A 48 -1.25 6.37 -21.33
N LYS A 49 0.02 6.80 -21.28
CA LYS A 49 0.71 7.45 -22.40
C LYS A 49 1.19 6.46 -23.48
N PHE A 50 1.15 5.16 -23.20
CA PHE A 50 1.45 4.10 -24.15
C PHE A 50 0.16 3.44 -24.63
N ASP A 51 0.23 2.83 -25.80
CA ASP A 51 -0.89 2.07 -26.35
C ASP A 51 -1.10 0.80 -25.53
N PHE A 52 -2.33 0.58 -25.10
CA PHE A 52 -2.75 -0.63 -24.37
C PHE A 52 -3.64 -1.50 -25.25
N SER A 53 -3.50 -2.81 -25.11
CA SER A 53 -4.55 -3.74 -25.51
C SER A 53 -5.82 -3.51 -24.67
N PRO A 54 -7.00 -3.98 -25.13
CA PRO A 54 -8.21 -3.93 -24.31
C PRO A 54 -8.05 -4.58 -22.92
N GLU A 55 -7.30 -5.67 -22.84
CA GLU A 55 -7.03 -6.39 -21.59
C GLU A 55 -6.11 -5.57 -20.67
N GLU A 56 -5.09 -4.90 -21.22
CA GLU A 56 -4.19 -4.04 -20.46
C GLU A 56 -4.92 -2.79 -19.93
N GLN A 57 -5.82 -2.20 -20.73
CA GLN A 57 -6.66 -1.08 -20.32
C GLN A 57 -7.57 -1.48 -19.15
N ASP A 58 -8.28 -2.62 -19.26
CA ASP A 58 -9.12 -3.14 -18.18
C ASP A 58 -8.31 -3.48 -16.92
N PHE A 59 -7.11 -4.06 -17.08
CA PHE A 59 -6.19 -4.29 -15.97
C PHE A 59 -5.79 -2.97 -15.29
N PHE A 60 -5.37 -1.97 -16.07
CA PHE A 60 -4.96 -0.66 -15.56
C PHE A 60 -6.09 0.01 -14.77
N GLU A 61 -7.31 0.03 -15.32
CA GLU A 61 -8.48 0.62 -14.65
C GLU A 61 -8.82 -0.10 -13.35
N LYS A 62 -8.81 -1.45 -13.36
CA LYS A 62 -9.05 -2.28 -12.18
C LYS A 62 -8.02 -2.02 -11.07
N HIS A 63 -6.78 -1.68 -11.42
CA HIS A 63 -5.67 -1.50 -10.48
C HIS A 63 -5.28 -0.04 -10.25
N SER A 64 -6.12 0.92 -10.64
CA SER A 64 -5.82 2.37 -10.59
C SER A 64 -5.50 2.94 -9.19
N ASP A 65 -5.78 2.19 -8.12
CA ASP A 65 -5.42 2.53 -6.73
C ASP A 65 -4.40 1.58 -6.10
N TYR A 66 -3.81 0.66 -6.88
CA TYR A 66 -2.91 -0.38 -6.39
C TYR A 66 -1.74 0.19 -5.58
N ASP A 67 -0.97 1.11 -6.16
CA ASP A 67 0.22 1.68 -5.51
C ASP A 67 -0.12 2.33 -4.17
N ARG A 68 -1.27 3.01 -4.08
CA ARG A 68 -1.73 3.67 -2.87
C ARG A 68 -2.05 2.65 -1.78
N TYR A 69 -2.79 1.59 -2.10
CA TYR A 69 -3.16 0.58 -1.11
C TYR A 69 -1.97 -0.31 -0.72
N TYR A 70 -1.12 -0.63 -1.69
CA TYR A 70 0.14 -1.33 -1.45
C TYR A 70 1.02 -0.54 -0.48
N LEU A 71 1.22 0.76 -0.73
CA LEU A 71 2.00 1.62 0.16
C LEU A 71 1.39 1.81 1.55
N ALA A 72 0.06 1.89 1.64
CA ALA A 72 -0.61 1.94 2.94
C ALA A 72 -0.32 0.66 3.75
N ALA A 73 -0.39 -0.52 3.12
CA ALA A 73 -0.05 -1.79 3.75
C ALA A 73 1.44 -1.87 4.12
N GLU A 74 2.33 -1.46 3.22
CA GLU A 74 3.78 -1.39 3.48
C GLU A 74 4.12 -0.43 4.62
N LEU A 75 3.42 0.70 4.74
CA LEU A 75 3.63 1.64 5.84
C LEU A 75 3.26 1.02 7.20
N VAL A 76 2.21 0.20 7.26
CA VAL A 76 1.85 -0.56 8.47
C VAL A 76 2.92 -1.61 8.77
N ARG A 77 3.28 -2.44 7.78
CA ARG A 77 4.31 -3.49 7.92
C ARG A 77 5.64 -2.92 8.42
N ASN A 78 6.19 -1.94 7.73
CA ASN A 78 7.48 -1.34 8.07
C ASN A 78 7.40 -0.52 9.37
N GLY A 79 6.25 0.09 9.66
CA GLY A 79 6.01 0.78 10.94
C GLY A 79 6.08 -0.18 12.13
N ILE A 80 5.46 -1.35 12.03
CA ILE A 80 5.52 -2.41 13.04
C ILE A 80 6.94 -2.97 13.14
N ALA A 81 7.55 -3.36 12.01
CA ALA A 81 8.88 -3.94 11.96
C ALA A 81 9.96 -3.01 12.53
N ALA A 82 9.81 -1.69 12.39
CA ALA A 82 10.72 -0.71 12.98
C ALA A 82 10.59 -0.57 14.51
N THR A 83 9.56 -1.17 15.13
CA THR A 83 9.24 -0.97 16.57
C THR A 83 9.28 -2.25 17.39
N VAL A 84 8.91 -3.37 16.81
CA VAL A 84 8.90 -4.67 17.50
C VAL A 84 10.28 -5.33 17.32
N ARG A 85 10.91 -5.74 18.42
CA ARG A 85 12.25 -6.37 18.40
C ARG A 85 12.21 -7.88 18.13
N GLU A 86 11.09 -8.51 18.46
CA GLU A 86 10.81 -9.91 18.18
C GLU A 86 10.32 -10.08 16.73
N ASP A 87 9.98 -11.32 16.33
CA ASP A 87 9.54 -11.67 14.98
C ASP A 87 8.38 -10.77 14.51
N SER A 88 8.71 -9.76 13.70
CA SER A 88 7.77 -8.73 13.27
C SER A 88 6.71 -9.24 12.32
N ASP A 89 6.99 -10.33 11.60
CA ASP A 89 6.01 -10.96 10.70
C ASP A 89 4.96 -11.71 11.53
N VAL A 90 5.37 -12.44 12.56
CA VAL A 90 4.43 -13.06 13.52
C VAL A 90 3.58 -12.01 14.22
N PHE A 91 4.19 -10.89 14.64
CA PHE A 91 3.44 -9.78 15.24
C PHE A 91 2.47 -9.16 14.24
N LEU A 92 2.89 -8.96 12.98
CA LEU A 92 2.02 -8.41 11.95
C LEU A 92 0.83 -9.34 11.67
N ASP A 93 1.05 -10.65 11.55
CA ASP A 93 0.00 -11.63 11.34
C ASP A 93 -1.01 -11.62 12.51
N ALA A 94 -0.50 -11.59 13.75
CA ALA A 94 -1.33 -11.44 14.94
C ALA A 94 -2.09 -10.11 14.95
N TYR A 95 -1.44 -9.01 14.56
CA TYR A 95 -2.05 -7.69 14.47
C TYR A 95 -3.17 -7.64 13.43
N LEU A 96 -2.94 -8.17 12.23
CA LEU A 96 -3.93 -8.18 11.15
C LEU A 96 -5.12 -9.08 11.49
N SER A 97 -4.89 -10.19 12.19
CA SER A 97 -5.94 -11.12 12.64
C SER A 97 -6.70 -10.68 13.90
N ALA A 98 -6.13 -9.79 14.75
CA ALA A 98 -6.73 -9.40 16.04
C ALA A 98 -6.86 -7.89 16.24
N GLU A 99 -8.02 -7.39 16.67
CA GLU A 99 -8.31 -5.93 16.77
C GLU A 99 -7.48 -5.16 17.81
N LYS A 100 -6.89 -5.82 18.81
CA LYS A 100 -6.39 -5.16 20.04
C LYS A 100 -4.91 -5.41 20.37
N MET A 101 -3.99 -5.04 19.48
CA MET A 101 -2.54 -5.08 19.77
C MET A 101 -1.84 -3.72 19.69
N THR A 102 -2.58 -2.63 19.53
CA THR A 102 -2.02 -1.28 19.29
C THR A 102 -1.42 -0.65 20.54
N SER A 103 -1.81 -1.09 21.74
CA SER A 103 -1.25 -0.63 23.02
C SER A 103 0.23 -0.96 23.22
N ILE A 104 0.77 -1.88 22.41
CA ILE A 104 2.19 -2.28 22.42
C ILE A 104 3.03 -1.37 21.51
N LEU A 105 2.39 -0.72 20.53
CA LEU A 105 3.07 0.10 19.53
C LEU A 105 3.27 1.53 20.05
N PRO A 106 4.38 2.20 19.68
CA PRO A 106 4.50 3.64 19.88
C PRO A 106 3.31 4.38 19.25
N SER A 107 2.79 5.42 19.93
CA SER A 107 1.57 6.13 19.51
C SER A 107 1.53 6.51 18.02
N ALA A 108 2.65 7.01 17.48
CA ALA A 108 2.73 7.38 16.08
C ALA A 108 2.59 6.20 15.10
N VAL A 109 3.00 5.00 15.48
CA VAL A 109 2.85 3.77 14.69
C VAL A 109 1.46 3.19 14.92
N ALA A 110 0.96 3.16 16.16
CA ALA A 110 -0.40 2.75 16.49
C ALA A 110 -1.45 3.51 15.67
N SER A 111 -1.37 4.85 15.61
CA SER A 111 -2.34 5.67 14.87
C SER A 111 -2.34 5.39 13.36
N ILE A 112 -1.17 5.12 12.77
CA ILE A 112 -1.05 4.74 11.35
C ILE A 112 -1.59 3.34 11.12
N ALA A 113 -1.20 2.40 11.98
CA ALA A 113 -1.64 1.01 11.91
C ALA A 113 -3.17 0.95 11.98
N GLU A 114 -3.80 1.59 12.97
CA GLU A 114 -5.26 1.64 13.11
C GLU A 114 -5.95 2.25 11.88
N ARG A 115 -5.42 3.37 11.38
CA ARG A 115 -5.98 4.08 10.23
C ARG A 115 -5.97 3.22 8.96
N TYR A 116 -4.87 2.52 8.70
CA TYR A 116 -4.67 1.76 7.47
C TYR A 116 -4.93 0.25 7.62
N ARG A 117 -5.26 -0.22 8.83
CA ARG A 117 -5.53 -1.63 9.10
C ARG A 117 -6.51 -2.27 8.11
N PRO A 118 -7.66 -1.67 7.76
CA PRO A 118 -8.59 -2.29 6.82
C PRO A 118 -7.96 -2.53 5.44
N ILE A 119 -7.11 -1.61 4.98
CA ILE A 119 -6.36 -1.76 3.73
C ILE A 119 -5.26 -2.81 3.89
N ALA A 120 -4.53 -2.79 5.00
CA ALA A 120 -3.45 -3.75 5.27
C ALA A 120 -3.97 -5.19 5.31
N VAL A 121 -5.09 -5.45 5.98
CA VAL A 121 -5.76 -6.77 6.00
C VAL A 121 -6.18 -7.21 4.60
N LEU A 122 -6.76 -6.30 3.82
CA LEU A 122 -7.24 -6.58 2.49
C LEU A 122 -6.09 -6.90 1.51
N MET A 123 -5.03 -6.09 1.56
CA MET A 123 -3.84 -6.26 0.73
C MET A 123 -3.05 -7.51 1.13
N ASP A 124 -2.93 -7.79 2.42
CA ASP A 124 -2.29 -9.03 2.89
C ASP A 124 -3.03 -10.25 2.34
N LYS A 125 -4.36 -10.32 2.52
CA LYS A 125 -5.18 -11.41 1.95
C LYS A 125 -5.00 -11.55 0.44
N PHE A 126 -5.01 -10.43 -0.29
CA PHE A 126 -4.79 -10.44 -1.74
C PHE A 126 -3.40 -10.96 -2.11
N LEU A 127 -2.33 -10.47 -1.47
CA LEU A 127 -0.96 -10.88 -1.75
C LEU A 127 -0.70 -12.34 -1.36
N GLN A 128 -1.26 -12.81 -0.24
CA GLN A 128 -1.19 -14.21 0.15
C GLN A 128 -1.85 -15.12 -0.91
N GLY A 129 -3.05 -14.79 -1.37
CA GLY A 129 -3.69 -15.52 -2.47
C GLY A 129 -2.89 -15.47 -3.77
N LEU A 130 -2.35 -14.30 -4.12
CA LEU A 130 -1.55 -14.11 -5.32
C LEU A 130 -0.22 -14.90 -5.31
N LEU A 131 0.40 -15.03 -4.15
CA LEU A 131 1.70 -15.69 -3.98
C LEU A 131 1.57 -17.19 -3.74
N LYS A 132 0.58 -17.61 -2.94
CA LYS A 132 0.46 -18.99 -2.46
C LYS A 132 -0.59 -19.82 -3.18
N GLU A 133 -1.61 -19.20 -3.78
CA GLU A 133 -2.73 -19.92 -4.39
C GLU A 133 -2.73 -19.80 -5.93
N SER A 134 -2.84 -18.59 -6.46
CA SER A 134 -2.98 -18.39 -7.91
C SER A 134 -2.55 -17.00 -8.37
N LYS A 135 -1.89 -16.93 -9.54
CA LYS A 135 -1.60 -15.67 -10.24
C LYS A 135 -2.84 -14.99 -10.83
N SER A 136 -3.97 -15.70 -10.86
CA SER A 136 -5.27 -15.16 -11.27
C SER A 136 -6.12 -14.70 -10.08
N THR A 137 -5.54 -14.63 -8.87
CA THR A 137 -6.23 -14.09 -7.68
C THR A 137 -6.77 -12.67 -7.99
N PRO A 138 -8.09 -12.44 -7.90
CA PRO A 138 -8.66 -11.15 -8.26
C PRO A 138 -8.23 -10.02 -7.34
N TYR A 139 -7.86 -8.88 -7.91
CA TYR A 139 -7.59 -7.68 -7.14
C TYR A 139 -8.89 -7.10 -6.54
N PRO A 140 -8.94 -6.80 -5.24
CA PRO A 140 -10.19 -6.49 -4.54
C PRO A 140 -10.71 -5.05 -4.73
N LYS A 141 -10.71 -4.53 -5.98
CA LYS A 141 -11.04 -3.13 -6.32
C LYS A 141 -12.37 -2.61 -5.76
N ASP A 142 -13.36 -3.48 -5.60
CA ASP A 142 -14.73 -3.13 -5.19
C ASP A 142 -14.96 -3.25 -3.68
N SER A 143 -13.92 -3.55 -2.91
CA SER A 143 -14.03 -3.66 -1.46
C SER A 143 -14.49 -2.36 -0.82
N VAL A 144 -15.50 -2.43 0.05
CA VAL A 144 -16.02 -1.28 0.81
C VAL A 144 -14.91 -0.65 1.68
N LEU A 145 -13.92 -1.45 2.10
CA LEU A 145 -12.76 -0.99 2.87
C LEU A 145 -11.83 -0.08 2.05
N MET A 146 -11.79 -0.25 0.72
CA MET A 146 -11.04 0.64 -0.19
C MET A 146 -11.76 1.97 -0.39
N ARG A 147 -13.09 1.99 -0.31
CA ARG A 147 -13.91 3.19 -0.56
C ARG A 147 -13.94 4.15 0.64
N SER A 148 -13.84 3.62 1.87
CA SER A 148 -13.98 4.41 3.10
C SER A 148 -12.77 5.28 3.47
N THR A 149 -11.59 5.00 2.89
CA THR A 149 -10.36 5.76 3.16
C THR A 149 -10.10 6.91 2.17
N ASN A 150 -11.02 7.12 1.22
CA ASN A 150 -11.01 8.25 0.27
C ASN A 150 -11.46 9.59 0.87
N SER A 151 -11.87 9.61 2.15
CA SER A 151 -12.47 10.78 2.80
C SER A 151 -11.52 11.68 3.59
N VAL A 152 -10.19 11.43 3.54
CA VAL A 152 -9.22 12.32 4.19
C VAL A 152 -8.33 12.97 3.13
N SER A 153 -8.84 14.03 2.52
CA SER A 153 -8.08 14.96 1.68
C SER A 153 -8.78 16.32 1.65
N ALA A 154 -8.44 17.18 2.61
CA ALA A 154 -8.34 18.63 2.49
C ALA A 154 -7.54 19.15 3.70
#